data_AF-A0A7Y5KNZ6-F1
#
_entry.id   AF-A0A7Y5KNZ6-F1
#
_cell.length_a   1.000
_cell.length_b   1.000
_cell.length_c   1.000
_cell.angle_alpha   90.00
_cell.angle_beta   90.00
_cell.angle_gamma   90.00
#
_symmetry.space_group_name_H-M   'P 1'
#
loop_
_entity.id
_entity.type
_entity.pdbx_description
1 polymer ?
#
loop_
_entity_poly.entity_id
_entity_poly.type
_entity_poly.pdbx_seq_one_letter_code
_entity_poly.pdbx_strand_id
1 'polypeptide(L)'
;MAGRTILFSAVAVIVVACGSEVQDGPDGGGGSGASTGGSTNDTGGNDGGGGTITGDACEGLSCGDPCSTCPDGAPCVEQACSANGECVELSSVTCSPCPSEPPPDNEACEPFNLQCEYDDGIVLACRTRTTCTAEGWKTFAVDCDSDPPPDPSCPATQPSGDCTKNDPELCVYDGDTPCACTNCGAGPCGGPESWVCAPPPPAPCPPIAPALGAPCDAGNDLCIYGSCGIGGVHGGRKCLDGIWTEEIVACPL
;
A
#
# COMPACT_ATOMS: atom_id res chain seq x y z
N MET A 1 -41.21 14.64 21.79
CA MET A 1 -39.76 14.70 21.51
C MET A 1 -39.11 13.60 22.34
N ALA A 2 -38.82 12.46 21.73
CA ALA A 2 -38.24 11.31 22.41
C ALA A 2 -36.73 11.40 22.30
N GLY A 3 -36.03 11.54 23.43
CA GLY A 3 -34.58 11.57 23.49
C GLY A 3 -34.01 10.16 23.30
N ARG A 4 -33.15 10.00 22.29
CA ARG A 4 -32.33 8.79 22.10
C ARG A 4 -31.05 8.97 22.91
N THR A 5 -30.88 8.12 23.93
CA THR A 5 -29.63 7.98 24.69
C THR A 5 -28.69 7.08 23.90
N ILE A 6 -27.56 7.63 23.44
CA ILE A 6 -26.48 6.87 22.81
C ILE A 6 -25.55 6.38 23.92
N LEU A 7 -25.49 5.07 24.15
CA LEU A 7 -24.48 4.45 25.00
C LEU A 7 -23.22 4.19 24.18
N PHE A 8 -22.14 4.89 24.49
CA PHE A 8 -20.80 4.54 24.02
C PHE A 8 -20.29 3.36 24.86
N SER A 9 -20.15 2.20 24.23
CA SER A 9 -19.49 1.03 24.82
C SER A 9 -17.98 1.16 24.58
N ALA A 10 -17.21 1.39 25.65
CA ALA A 10 -15.76 1.41 25.56
C ALA A 10 -15.24 -0.04 25.41
N VAL A 11 -14.81 -0.40 24.20
CA VAL A 11 -14.10 -1.66 23.95
C VAL A 11 -12.63 -1.43 24.31
N ALA A 12 -12.19 -2.05 25.41
CA ALA A 12 -10.77 -2.07 25.78
C ALA A 12 -10.01 -3.02 24.86
N VAL A 13 -9.15 -2.48 24.00
CA VAL A 13 -8.23 -3.26 23.16
C VAL A 13 -7.01 -3.61 24.01
N ILE A 14 -6.82 -4.89 24.30
CA ILE A 14 -5.62 -5.41 24.96
C ILE A 14 -4.62 -5.77 23.87
N VAL A 15 -3.56 -4.95 23.73
CA VAL A 15 -2.43 -5.25 22.86
C VAL A 15 -1.54 -6.28 23.54
N VAL A 16 -1.49 -7.50 23.01
CA VAL A 16 -0.55 -8.55 23.45
C VAL A 16 0.67 -8.50 22.52
N ALA A 17 1.77 -7.96 23.01
CA ALA A 17 3.05 -7.98 22.31
C ALA A 17 3.74 -9.34 22.51
N CYS A 18 3.83 -10.15 21.45
CA CYS A 18 4.71 -11.31 21.40
C CYS A 18 6.07 -10.85 20.86
N GLY A 19 7.07 -10.71 21.75
CA GLY A 19 8.45 -10.45 21.36
C GLY A 19 9.11 -11.73 20.85
N SER A 20 9.52 -11.74 19.58
CA SER A 20 10.37 -12.79 19.01
C SER A 20 11.82 -12.31 19.03
N GLU A 21 12.65 -13.03 19.78
CA GLU A 21 14.09 -12.91 19.80
C GLU A 21 14.70 -13.34 18.45
N VAL A 22 15.39 -12.41 17.78
CA VAL A 22 16.16 -12.70 16.55
C VAL A 22 17.60 -13.01 16.96
N GLN A 23 18.07 -14.20 16.61
CA GLN A 23 19.45 -14.66 16.77
C GLN A 23 20.28 -14.17 15.58
N ASP A 24 21.27 -13.30 15.84
CA ASP A 24 22.30 -12.91 14.88
C ASP A 24 23.29 -14.07 14.64
N GLY A 25 23.39 -14.53 13.40
CA GLY A 25 24.44 -15.42 12.91
C GLY A 25 25.40 -14.67 11.98
N PRO A 26 26.73 -14.86 12.08
CA PRO A 26 27.70 -14.18 11.22
C PRO A 26 28.12 -15.05 10.03
N ASP A 27 27.90 -14.56 8.82
CA ASP A 27 28.55 -15.06 7.59
C ASP A 27 28.81 -13.82 6.69
N GLY A 28 29.95 -13.58 6.05
CA GLY A 28 31.03 -14.49 5.67
C GLY A 28 31.33 -14.31 4.17
N GLY A 29 32.31 -13.46 3.83
CA GLY A 29 33.21 -13.65 2.69
C GLY A 29 32.74 -13.39 1.25
N GLY A 30 33.21 -12.27 0.68
CA GLY A 30 34.18 -12.25 -0.45
C GLY A 30 33.75 -12.72 -1.85
N GLY A 31 33.94 -11.84 -2.85
CA GLY A 31 34.02 -12.25 -4.25
C GLY A 31 34.00 -11.13 -5.27
N SER A 32 35.15 -10.52 -5.54
CA SER A 32 35.37 -9.60 -6.67
C SER A 32 35.44 -10.36 -8.00
N GLY A 33 34.77 -9.86 -9.04
CA GLY A 33 34.87 -10.41 -10.40
C GLY A 33 34.56 -9.36 -11.46
N ALA A 34 35.54 -8.55 -11.81
CA ALA A 34 35.50 -7.72 -13.02
C ALA A 34 35.77 -8.60 -14.25
N SER A 35 35.01 -8.43 -15.32
CA SER A 35 35.34 -9.00 -16.63
C SER A 35 35.04 -7.99 -17.72
N THR A 36 36.14 -7.53 -18.32
CA THR A 36 36.25 -6.73 -19.54
C THR A 36 36.29 -7.68 -20.73
N GLY A 37 35.61 -7.36 -21.84
CA GLY A 37 35.82 -8.08 -23.10
C GLY A 37 34.81 -7.72 -24.18
N GLY A 38 35.24 -6.98 -25.20
CA GLY A 38 34.43 -6.66 -26.37
C GLY A 38 34.51 -7.71 -27.48
N SER A 39 33.63 -7.59 -28.48
CA SER A 39 33.94 -7.92 -29.88
C SER A 39 32.88 -7.38 -30.84
N THR A 40 33.39 -6.95 -31.99
CA THR A 40 32.76 -6.36 -33.17
C THR A 40 32.20 -7.40 -34.14
N ASN A 41 31.18 -6.98 -34.89
CA ASN A 41 30.71 -7.45 -36.19
C ASN A 41 30.24 -8.91 -36.34
N ASP A 42 28.98 -9.06 -36.76
CA ASP A 42 28.70 -9.92 -37.92
C ASP A 42 27.51 -9.42 -38.74
N THR A 43 27.70 -9.50 -40.04
CA THR A 43 26.81 -9.06 -41.13
C THR A 43 26.15 -10.27 -41.76
N GLY A 44 24.83 -10.21 -41.96
CA GLY A 44 24.13 -10.93 -43.04
C GLY A 44 23.47 -12.26 -42.67
N GLY A 45 22.13 -12.28 -42.72
CA GLY A 45 21.31 -13.50 -42.71
C GLY A 45 19.83 -13.15 -42.76
N ASN A 46 19.22 -13.32 -43.93
CA ASN A 46 17.80 -13.07 -44.20
C ASN A 46 16.93 -14.29 -43.79
N ASP A 47 15.69 -14.00 -43.38
CA ASP A 47 14.47 -14.82 -43.51
C ASP A 47 14.26 -16.05 -42.60
N GLY A 48 13.54 -15.79 -41.50
CA GLY A 48 12.92 -16.80 -40.64
C GLY A 48 12.57 -16.22 -39.26
N GLY A 49 11.75 -15.16 -39.23
CA GLY A 49 11.51 -14.31 -38.05
C GLY A 49 10.72 -14.97 -36.91
N GLY A 50 11.29 -15.99 -36.28
CA GLY A 50 10.94 -16.38 -34.92
C GLY A 50 11.68 -15.46 -33.96
N GLY A 51 11.17 -14.24 -33.76
CA GLY A 51 11.71 -13.31 -32.79
C GLY A 51 11.55 -13.90 -31.40
N THR A 52 12.64 -14.41 -30.84
CA THR A 52 12.70 -14.76 -29.42
C THR A 52 12.51 -13.46 -28.65
N ILE A 53 11.28 -13.18 -28.24
CA ILE A 53 10.95 -12.11 -27.29
C ILE A 53 11.72 -12.47 -26.02
N THR A 54 12.88 -11.86 -25.87
CA THR A 54 13.80 -12.04 -24.74
C THR A 54 13.70 -10.88 -23.75
N GLY A 55 12.79 -9.94 -24.00
CA GLY A 55 12.32 -9.00 -22.98
C GLY A 55 11.26 -9.69 -22.13
N ASP A 56 11.25 -9.38 -20.84
CA ASP A 56 10.20 -9.83 -19.93
C ASP A 56 8.87 -9.36 -20.50
N ALA A 57 8.00 -10.30 -20.88
CA ALA A 57 6.73 -9.98 -21.55
C ALA A 57 5.79 -9.15 -20.66
N CYS A 58 6.16 -8.99 -19.39
CA CYS A 58 5.45 -8.24 -18.37
C CYS A 58 6.23 -7.03 -17.83
N GLU A 59 7.36 -6.66 -18.44
CA GLU A 59 8.09 -5.46 -18.02
C GLU A 59 7.21 -4.21 -18.19
N GLY A 60 6.85 -3.57 -17.06
CA GLY A 60 5.97 -2.40 -17.04
C GLY A 60 4.47 -2.70 -17.17
N LEU A 61 4.07 -3.97 -17.12
CA LEU A 61 2.69 -4.40 -17.05
C LEU A 61 2.32 -4.75 -15.59
N SER A 62 1.12 -4.38 -15.17
CA SER A 62 0.58 -4.75 -13.85
C SER A 62 0.20 -6.22 -13.85
N CYS A 63 0.18 -6.83 -12.66
CA CYS A 63 -0.37 -8.17 -12.55
C CYS A 63 -1.81 -8.21 -13.10
N GLY A 64 -2.07 -9.17 -13.99
CA GLY A 64 -3.39 -9.40 -14.60
C GLY A 64 -3.49 -8.77 -15.98
N ASP A 65 -2.55 -7.89 -16.34
CA ASP A 65 -2.46 -7.34 -17.67
C ASP A 65 -2.12 -8.44 -18.70
N PRO A 66 -2.76 -8.41 -19.88
CA PRO A 66 -2.48 -9.39 -20.91
C PRO A 66 -1.04 -9.24 -21.41
N CYS A 67 -0.29 -10.34 -21.41
CA CYS A 67 1.15 -10.36 -21.74
C CYS A 67 1.49 -11.19 -22.98
N SER A 68 0.49 -11.81 -23.61
CA SER A 68 0.69 -12.65 -24.81
C SER A 68 0.41 -11.88 -26.11
N THR A 69 1.39 -11.89 -27.02
CA THR A 69 1.12 -11.76 -28.46
C THR A 69 1.09 -13.17 -29.04
N CYS A 70 -0.10 -13.71 -29.30
CA CYS A 70 -0.19 -15.06 -29.85
C CYS A 70 0.45 -15.12 -31.24
N PRO A 71 1.34 -16.10 -31.50
CA PRO A 71 1.83 -16.31 -32.86
C PRO A 71 0.68 -16.72 -33.79
N ASP A 72 0.71 -16.19 -35.01
CA ASP A 72 -0.32 -16.46 -36.03
C ASP A 72 -0.57 -17.97 -36.21
N GLY A 73 -1.82 -18.40 -35.97
CA GLY A 73 -2.28 -19.76 -36.23
C GLY A 73 -2.18 -20.76 -35.07
N ALA A 74 -1.68 -20.37 -33.90
CA ALA A 74 -1.78 -21.17 -32.67
C ALA A 74 -3.03 -20.78 -31.86
N PRO A 75 -3.70 -21.72 -31.16
CA PRO A 75 -4.75 -21.37 -30.21
C PRO A 75 -4.15 -20.51 -29.09
N CYS A 76 -4.62 -19.27 -28.95
CA CYS A 76 -4.30 -18.43 -27.81
C CYS A 76 -4.84 -19.09 -26.54
N VAL A 77 -3.95 -19.48 -25.63
CA VAL A 77 -4.28 -19.47 -24.21
C VAL A 77 -4.13 -18.02 -23.75
N GLU A 78 -5.18 -17.45 -23.16
CA GLU A 78 -5.10 -16.12 -22.59
C GLU A 78 -4.03 -16.15 -21.50
N GLN A 79 -2.97 -15.37 -21.67
CA GLN A 79 -1.91 -15.22 -20.68
C GLN A 79 -1.93 -13.81 -20.11
N ALA A 80 -1.68 -13.70 -18.82
CA ALA A 80 -1.56 -12.44 -18.12
C ALA A 80 -0.34 -12.45 -17.19
N CYS A 81 0.11 -11.25 -16.84
CA CYS A 81 1.23 -11.09 -15.93
C CYS A 81 0.88 -11.60 -14.54
N SER A 82 1.73 -12.47 -14.00
CA SER A 82 1.72 -12.84 -12.60
C SER A 82 2.27 -11.71 -11.74
N ALA A 83 2.11 -11.82 -10.42
CA ALA A 83 2.66 -10.85 -9.47
C ALA A 83 4.20 -10.80 -9.50
N ASN A 84 4.84 -11.81 -10.09
CA ASN A 84 6.30 -11.89 -10.25
C ASN A 84 6.79 -11.30 -11.59
N GLY A 85 5.90 -10.68 -12.38
CA GLY A 85 6.25 -10.20 -13.71
C GLY A 85 6.48 -11.34 -14.72
N GLU A 86 5.93 -12.53 -14.47
CA GLU A 86 6.00 -13.64 -15.44
C GLU A 86 4.70 -13.72 -16.23
N CYS A 87 4.80 -13.92 -17.55
CA CYS A 87 3.62 -14.15 -18.37
C CYS A 87 3.14 -15.61 -18.20
N VAL A 88 2.07 -15.80 -17.44
CA VAL A 88 1.50 -17.13 -17.14
C VAL A 88 0.07 -17.23 -17.66
N GLU A 89 -0.49 -18.43 -17.72
CA GLU A 89 -1.89 -18.57 -18.15
C GLU A 89 -2.81 -17.79 -17.22
N LEU A 90 -3.76 -17.03 -17.77
CA LEU A 90 -4.67 -16.16 -17.03
C LEU A 90 -5.41 -16.92 -15.91
N SER A 91 -5.69 -18.21 -16.12
CA SER A 91 -6.31 -19.10 -15.13
C SER A 91 -5.45 -19.39 -13.89
N SER A 92 -4.14 -19.14 -13.98
CA SER A 92 -3.13 -19.33 -12.92
C SER A 92 -2.64 -18.03 -12.31
N VAL A 93 -3.13 -16.89 -12.81
CA VAL A 93 -2.76 -15.56 -12.36
C VAL A 93 -3.56 -15.19 -11.10
N THR A 94 -2.87 -14.93 -10.00
CA THR A 94 -3.46 -14.40 -8.76
C THR A 94 -2.85 -13.03 -8.47
N CYS A 95 -3.54 -11.95 -8.88
CA CYS A 95 -2.98 -10.59 -8.88
C CYS A 95 -3.37 -9.70 -7.72
N SER A 96 -4.55 -9.94 -7.21
CA SER A 96 -4.88 -9.53 -5.87
C SER A 96 -5.68 -10.68 -5.30
N PRO A 97 -5.32 -11.18 -4.13
CA PRO A 97 -6.17 -12.16 -3.46
C PRO A 97 -7.42 -11.47 -2.86
N CYS A 98 -7.54 -10.14 -2.96
CA CYS A 98 -8.69 -9.40 -2.49
C CYS A 98 -9.84 -9.42 -3.51
N PRO A 99 -11.07 -9.68 -3.06
CA PRO A 99 -12.26 -9.44 -3.86
C PRO A 99 -12.36 -7.99 -4.35
N SER A 100 -13.10 -7.74 -5.42
CA SER A 100 -13.33 -6.37 -5.93
C SER A 100 -14.29 -5.55 -5.06
N GLU A 101 -15.09 -6.20 -4.23
CA GLU A 101 -16.06 -5.59 -3.32
C GLU A 101 -15.92 -6.23 -1.93
N PRO A 102 -16.22 -5.50 -0.83
CA PRO A 102 -16.16 -6.06 0.51
C PRO A 102 -17.04 -7.32 0.63
N PRO A 103 -16.46 -8.50 0.92
CA PRO A 103 -17.23 -9.72 1.08
C PRO A 103 -18.12 -9.66 2.34
N PRO A 104 -19.28 -10.33 2.35
CA PRO A 104 -20.10 -10.51 3.54
C PRO A 104 -19.33 -11.08 4.73
N ASP A 105 -19.62 -10.56 5.93
CA ASP A 105 -19.04 -11.10 7.16
C ASP A 105 -19.33 -12.60 7.33
N ASN A 106 -18.32 -13.34 7.75
CA ASN A 106 -18.30 -14.80 7.94
C ASN A 106 -18.38 -15.62 6.64
N GLU A 107 -18.28 -15.00 5.46
CA GLU A 107 -18.04 -15.73 4.23
C GLU A 107 -16.66 -16.40 4.29
N ALA A 108 -16.58 -17.68 3.91
CA ALA A 108 -15.32 -18.43 3.93
C ALA A 108 -14.28 -17.78 3.01
N CYS A 109 -13.03 -17.76 3.45
CA CYS A 109 -11.97 -17.03 2.77
C CYS A 109 -10.62 -17.72 2.95
N GLU A 110 -9.73 -17.51 1.98
CA GLU A 110 -8.33 -17.88 2.03
C GLU A 110 -7.52 -16.84 1.22
N PRO A 111 -6.24 -16.61 1.54
CA PRO A 111 -5.50 -17.13 2.69
C PRO A 111 -5.87 -16.42 4.01
N PHE A 112 -5.65 -17.09 5.14
CA PHE A 112 -5.83 -16.48 6.47
C PHE A 112 -4.90 -15.29 6.68
N ASN A 113 -5.39 -14.29 7.42
CA ASN A 113 -4.73 -13.01 7.71
C ASN A 113 -4.55 -12.10 6.48
N LEU A 114 -5.14 -12.45 5.33
CA LEU A 114 -5.22 -11.51 4.22
C LEU A 114 -6.05 -10.29 4.65
N GLN A 115 -5.48 -9.11 4.46
CA GLN A 115 -6.16 -7.83 4.67
C GLN A 115 -6.39 -7.15 3.33
N CYS A 116 -7.61 -6.67 3.13
CA CYS A 116 -8.03 -5.96 1.94
C CYS A 116 -8.58 -4.59 2.34
N GLU A 117 -8.13 -3.52 1.69
CA GLU A 117 -8.77 -2.20 1.76
C GLU A 117 -9.50 -1.93 0.44
N TYR A 118 -10.66 -1.29 0.51
CA TYR A 118 -11.54 -1.08 -0.64
C TYR A 118 -11.72 0.40 -1.01
N ASP A 119 -10.87 1.24 -0.45
CA ASP A 119 -10.92 2.69 -0.57
C ASP A 119 -9.50 3.26 -0.62
N ASP A 120 -9.31 4.34 -1.37
CA ASP A 120 -8.03 5.00 -1.63
C ASP A 120 -7.87 6.36 -0.93
N GLY A 121 -8.83 6.77 -0.10
CA GLY A 121 -8.81 8.05 0.60
C GLY A 121 -7.64 8.20 1.57
N ILE A 122 -7.24 9.44 1.86
CA ILE A 122 -5.98 9.73 2.58
C ILE A 122 -6.03 9.41 4.09
N VAL A 123 -7.22 9.33 4.68
CA VAL A 123 -7.42 8.98 6.08
C VAL A 123 -7.46 7.46 6.23
N LEU A 124 -6.28 6.86 6.33
CA LEU A 124 -6.07 5.40 6.41
C LEU A 124 -6.95 4.70 7.46
N ALA A 125 -7.13 5.32 8.63
CA ALA A 125 -7.94 4.76 9.70
C ALA A 125 -9.45 4.69 9.38
N CYS A 126 -9.90 5.42 8.36
CA CYS A 126 -11.30 5.46 7.91
C CYS A 126 -11.53 4.57 6.68
N ARG A 127 -10.49 4.02 6.06
CA ARG A 127 -10.64 3.10 4.94
C ARG A 127 -11.38 1.84 5.38
N THR A 128 -12.35 1.43 4.57
CA THR A 128 -13.02 0.14 4.79
C THR A 128 -12.03 -0.98 4.60
N ARG A 129 -11.89 -1.83 5.63
CA ARG A 129 -10.97 -2.97 5.62
C ARG A 129 -11.72 -4.27 5.87
N THR A 130 -11.33 -5.34 5.18
CA THR A 130 -11.73 -6.71 5.54
C THR A 130 -10.52 -7.57 5.83
N THR A 131 -10.59 -8.39 6.87
CA THR A 131 -9.54 -9.36 7.20
C THR A 131 -10.09 -10.77 7.10
N CYS A 132 -9.37 -11.65 6.42
CA CYS A 132 -9.71 -13.07 6.37
C CYS A 132 -9.29 -13.75 7.67
N THR A 133 -10.25 -14.26 8.44
CA THR A 133 -10.02 -14.92 9.73
C THR A 133 -10.43 -16.39 9.68
N ALA A 134 -10.18 -17.15 10.75
CA ALA A 134 -10.65 -18.53 10.88
C ALA A 134 -12.19 -18.69 10.80
N GLU A 135 -12.95 -17.61 11.05
CA GLU A 135 -14.42 -17.59 10.96
C GLU A 135 -14.93 -17.11 9.59
N GLY A 136 -14.03 -16.83 8.64
CA GLY A 136 -14.32 -16.13 7.39
C GLY A 136 -13.93 -14.66 7.42
N TRP A 137 -14.37 -13.90 6.42
CA TRP A 137 -14.14 -12.47 6.30
C TRP A 137 -14.74 -11.71 7.49
N LYS A 138 -14.01 -10.72 7.98
CA LYS A 138 -14.47 -9.77 9.00
C LYS A 138 -14.23 -8.35 8.52
N THR A 139 -15.30 -7.57 8.46
CA THR A 139 -15.25 -6.17 8.05
C THR A 139 -14.99 -5.27 9.25
N PHE A 140 -13.98 -4.42 9.10
CA PHE A 140 -13.67 -3.30 9.96
C PHE A 140 -13.96 -2.03 9.17
N ALA A 141 -15.15 -1.49 9.36
CA ALA A 141 -15.54 -0.20 8.83
C ALA A 141 -15.67 0.77 10.01
N VAL A 142 -14.93 1.87 9.96
CA VAL A 142 -15.11 2.98 10.89
C VAL A 142 -16.15 3.92 10.28
N ASP A 143 -17.06 4.45 11.09
CA ASP A 143 -18.07 5.42 10.66
C ASP A 143 -17.43 6.80 10.47
N CYS A 144 -16.50 6.90 9.52
CA CYS A 144 -15.83 8.12 9.10
C CYS A 144 -15.49 8.08 7.62
N ASP A 145 -15.28 9.26 7.05
CA ASP A 145 -14.90 9.44 5.65
C ASP A 145 -13.37 9.31 5.51
N SER A 146 -12.93 8.53 4.53
CA SER A 146 -11.52 8.37 4.18
C SER A 146 -11.01 9.54 3.35
N ASP A 147 -11.90 10.27 2.68
CA ASP A 147 -11.61 11.50 1.99
C ASP A 147 -12.01 12.70 2.88
N PRO A 148 -11.06 13.55 3.28
CA PRO A 148 -11.41 14.74 4.03
C PRO A 148 -12.30 15.63 3.17
N PRO A 149 -13.41 16.15 3.74
CA PRO A 149 -14.25 17.07 3.00
C PRO A 149 -13.42 18.29 2.58
N PRO A 150 -13.68 18.87 1.39
CA PRO A 150 -13.04 20.12 1.00
C PRO A 150 -13.40 21.21 2.01
N ASP A 151 -12.47 21.57 2.89
CA ASP A 151 -12.72 22.55 3.94
C ASP A 151 -12.38 23.96 3.42
N PRO A 152 -13.37 24.87 3.31
CA PRO A 152 -13.13 26.25 2.88
C PRO A 152 -12.25 27.06 3.85
N SER A 153 -11.99 26.53 5.04
CA SER A 153 -11.14 27.12 6.08
C SER A 153 -9.67 26.77 5.91
N CYS A 154 -9.33 25.86 4.98
CA CYS A 154 -7.94 25.54 4.69
C CYS A 154 -7.19 26.79 4.16
N PRO A 155 -6.01 27.11 4.73
CA PRO A 155 -5.13 28.11 4.15
C PRO A 155 -4.91 27.86 2.65
N ALA A 156 -4.80 28.91 1.84
CA ALA A 156 -4.60 28.77 0.39
C ALA A 156 -3.23 28.17 0.02
N THR A 157 -2.28 28.19 0.95
CA THR A 157 -0.93 27.65 0.81
C THR A 157 -0.62 26.77 1.99
N GLN A 158 0.18 25.73 1.78
CA GLN A 158 0.62 24.82 2.84
C GLN A 158 1.12 25.59 4.08
N PRO A 159 0.46 25.45 5.24
CA PRO A 159 0.77 26.23 6.42
C PRO A 159 1.97 25.64 7.18
N SER A 160 2.53 26.42 8.09
CA SER A 160 3.61 26.00 8.98
C SER A 160 3.58 26.81 10.28
N GLY A 161 4.18 26.28 11.34
CA GLY A 161 4.30 26.97 12.63
C GLY A 161 3.04 26.88 13.48
N ASP A 162 2.87 27.85 14.38
CA ASP A 162 1.76 27.86 15.34
C ASP A 162 0.41 27.98 14.62
N CYS A 163 -0.61 27.35 15.21
CA CYS A 163 -1.99 27.39 14.75
C CYS A 163 -2.95 27.56 15.92
N THR A 164 -4.24 27.60 15.65
CA THR A 164 -5.29 27.78 16.66
C THR A 164 -6.36 26.71 16.51
N LYS A 165 -7.04 26.38 17.62
CA LYS A 165 -8.15 25.42 17.66
C LYS A 165 -9.30 25.65 16.66
N ASN A 166 -9.41 26.83 16.07
CA ASN A 166 -10.43 27.12 15.04
C ASN A 166 -9.97 26.75 13.62
N ASP A 167 -8.71 26.34 13.47
CA ASP A 167 -8.18 25.84 12.20
C ASP A 167 -8.79 24.46 11.88
N PRO A 168 -8.92 24.12 10.58
CA PRO A 168 -9.54 22.88 10.15
C PRO A 168 -8.78 21.65 10.64
N GLU A 169 -9.51 20.56 10.85
CA GLU A 169 -8.96 19.30 11.39
C GLU A 169 -7.98 18.63 10.41
N LEU A 170 -8.22 18.74 9.10
CA LEU A 170 -7.37 18.19 8.06
C LEU A 170 -7.52 18.97 6.74
N CYS A 171 -6.38 19.35 6.15
CA CYS A 171 -6.28 19.98 4.83
C CYS A 171 -5.37 19.15 3.94
N VAL A 172 -5.76 18.93 2.68
CA VAL A 172 -4.91 18.26 1.69
C VAL A 172 -4.47 19.28 0.64
N TYR A 173 -3.17 19.41 0.46
CA TYR A 173 -2.54 20.33 -0.49
C TYR A 173 -2.03 19.61 -1.73
N ASP A 174 -1.55 20.37 -2.72
CA ASP A 174 -0.95 19.84 -3.96
C ASP A 174 0.05 18.71 -3.68
N GLY A 175 -0.06 17.64 -4.47
CA GLY A 175 0.75 16.43 -4.28
C GLY A 175 0.38 15.67 -3.01
N ASP A 176 -0.91 15.59 -2.66
CA ASP A 176 -1.46 14.73 -1.61
C ASP A 176 -0.79 14.90 -0.24
N THR A 177 -0.44 16.15 0.11
CA THR A 177 0.21 16.47 1.39
C THR A 177 -0.84 16.83 2.44
N PRO A 178 -1.19 15.92 3.38
CA PRO A 178 -2.10 16.25 4.47
C PRO A 178 -1.40 17.14 5.49
N CYS A 179 -2.11 18.17 5.95
CA CYS A 179 -1.74 18.99 7.09
C CYS A 179 -2.89 19.10 8.08
N ALA A 180 -2.56 19.07 9.38
CA ALA A 180 -3.51 19.32 10.45
C ALA A 180 -2.94 20.29 11.47
N CYS A 181 -3.80 21.11 12.05
CA CYS A 181 -3.49 21.88 13.24
C CYS A 181 -3.64 20.95 14.45
N THR A 182 -2.53 20.61 15.10
CA THR A 182 -2.50 19.57 16.13
C THR A 182 -1.59 19.98 17.29
N ASN A 183 -1.96 19.57 18.51
CA ASN A 183 -1.08 19.63 19.67
C ASN A 183 -0.39 18.28 19.97
N CYS A 184 -0.63 17.30 19.11
CA CYS A 184 0.04 16.03 19.06
C CYS A 184 1.18 16.16 18.04
N GLY A 185 2.42 16.27 18.52
CA GLY A 185 3.59 16.19 17.66
C GLY A 185 3.88 14.73 17.28
N ALA A 186 5.16 14.39 17.10
CA ALA A 186 5.59 13.00 16.95
C ALA A 186 5.60 12.23 18.30
N GLY A 187 4.76 12.61 19.27
CA GLY A 187 4.79 12.16 20.67
C GLY A 187 3.50 12.50 21.42
N PRO A 188 3.45 12.40 22.76
CA PRO A 188 2.25 12.61 23.56
C PRO A 188 1.69 14.02 23.35
N CYS A 189 0.37 14.09 23.15
CA CYS A 189 -0.34 15.35 22.99
C CYS A 189 -0.24 16.18 24.27
N GLY A 190 0.01 17.48 24.14
CA GLY A 190 0.10 18.38 25.31
C GLY A 190 0.88 19.68 25.12
N GLY A 191 1.33 19.99 23.91
CA GLY A 191 1.99 21.26 23.58
C GLY A 191 1.03 22.35 23.11
N PRO A 192 1.56 23.54 22.73
CA PRO A 192 0.82 24.47 21.88
C PRO A 192 0.48 23.81 20.55
N GLU A 193 -0.63 24.23 19.95
CA GLU A 193 -1.08 23.76 18.65
C GLU A 193 -0.15 24.29 17.55
N SER A 194 0.27 23.40 16.66
CA SER A 194 1.08 23.74 15.49
C SER A 194 0.64 22.96 14.26
N TRP A 195 0.84 23.54 13.09
CA TRP A 195 0.63 22.87 11.82
C TRP A 195 1.66 21.76 11.64
N VAL A 196 1.15 20.53 11.49
CA VAL A 196 1.95 19.37 11.08
C VAL A 196 1.48 18.99 9.69
N CYS A 197 2.43 18.95 8.75
CA CYS A 197 2.20 18.46 7.39
C CYS A 197 3.04 17.21 7.15
N ALA A 198 2.48 16.25 6.43
CA ALA A 198 3.19 15.04 6.02
C ALA A 198 3.35 15.03 4.50
N PRO A 199 4.56 15.24 3.96
CA PRO A 199 4.76 15.08 2.53
C PRO A 199 4.56 13.61 2.12
N PRO A 200 4.28 13.32 0.84
CA PRO A 200 4.34 11.97 0.31
C PRO A 200 5.70 11.31 0.59
N PRO A 201 5.73 9.98 0.73
CA PRO A 201 7.00 9.27 0.85
C PRO A 201 7.85 9.49 -0.42
N PRO A 202 9.19 9.44 -0.28
CA PRO A 202 10.08 9.51 -1.44
C PRO A 202 9.90 8.27 -2.35
N ALA A 203 10.20 8.44 -3.64
CA ALA A 203 10.26 7.31 -4.58
C ALA A 203 11.21 6.21 -4.07
N PRO A 204 10.91 4.91 -4.28
CA PRO A 204 9.91 4.38 -5.22
C PRO A 204 8.48 4.28 -4.69
N CYS A 205 8.20 4.76 -3.48
CA CYS A 205 6.86 4.68 -2.91
C CYS A 205 5.84 5.49 -3.73
N PRO A 206 4.64 4.96 -3.96
CA PRO A 206 3.52 5.73 -4.46
C PRO A 206 3.26 6.97 -3.59
N PRO A 207 2.76 8.09 -4.15
CA PRO A 207 2.51 9.30 -3.37
C PRO A 207 1.36 9.12 -2.35
N ILE A 208 0.37 8.30 -2.68
CA ILE A 208 -0.76 7.93 -1.83
C ILE A 208 -0.56 6.49 -1.37
N ALA A 209 -0.90 6.20 -0.12
CA ALA A 209 -0.84 4.85 0.43
C ALA A 209 -1.71 3.88 -0.39
N PRO A 210 -1.11 2.83 -0.98
CA PRO A 210 -1.87 1.80 -1.67
C PRO A 210 -2.83 1.08 -0.72
N ALA A 211 -3.94 0.60 -1.27
CA ALA A 211 -4.86 -0.27 -0.56
C ALA A 211 -4.16 -1.59 -0.16
N LEU A 212 -4.46 -2.10 1.03
CA LEU A 212 -3.97 -3.41 1.44
C LEU A 212 -4.48 -4.51 0.50
N GLY A 213 -3.61 -5.46 0.20
CA GLY A 213 -3.86 -6.57 -0.72
C GLY A 213 -3.83 -6.17 -2.21
N ALA A 214 -3.68 -4.88 -2.53
CA ALA A 214 -3.41 -4.44 -3.90
C ALA A 214 -2.03 -4.98 -4.36
N PRO A 215 -1.86 -5.25 -5.66
CA PRO A 215 -0.57 -5.68 -6.20
C PRO A 215 0.51 -4.62 -6.00
N CYS A 216 1.75 -5.09 -5.89
CA CYS A 216 2.93 -4.25 -5.87
C CYS A 216 4.07 -4.93 -6.63
N ASP A 217 4.86 -4.14 -7.34
CA ASP A 217 6.08 -4.65 -7.96
C ASP A 217 7.04 -5.09 -6.85
N ALA A 218 7.56 -6.31 -6.96
CA ALA A 218 8.36 -6.96 -5.94
C ALA A 218 9.49 -6.05 -5.43
N GLY A 219 9.29 -5.46 -4.25
CA GLY A 219 10.28 -4.68 -3.53
C GLY A 219 9.96 -4.76 -2.05
N ASN A 220 10.91 -5.18 -1.20
CA ASN A 220 10.70 -5.26 0.25
C ASN A 220 10.69 -3.86 0.93
N ASP A 221 10.36 -2.82 0.17
CA ASP A 221 10.42 -1.44 0.61
C ASP A 221 9.26 -1.14 1.55
N LEU A 222 9.61 -0.57 2.71
CA LEU A 222 8.66 -0.02 3.65
C LEU A 222 8.40 1.44 3.27
N CYS A 223 7.15 1.73 2.91
CA CYS A 223 6.65 3.06 2.65
C CYS A 223 5.88 3.55 3.88
N ILE A 224 6.29 4.69 4.44
CA ILE A 224 5.62 5.32 5.58
C ILE A 224 4.85 6.51 5.07
N TYR A 225 3.55 6.53 5.33
CA TYR A 225 2.63 7.58 4.91
C TYR A 225 2.17 8.39 6.12
N GLY A 226 1.86 9.66 5.89
CA GLY A 226 1.34 10.54 6.91
C GLY A 226 2.38 10.91 7.99
N SER A 227 1.87 11.40 9.12
CA SER A 227 2.69 11.78 10.27
C SER A 227 1.94 11.43 11.54
N CYS A 228 2.66 10.94 12.56
CA CYS A 228 2.12 10.62 13.87
C CYS A 228 1.32 11.76 14.53
N GLY A 229 1.62 13.01 14.19
CA GLY A 229 0.89 14.16 14.71
C GLY A 229 -0.50 14.37 14.07
N ILE A 230 -0.74 13.75 12.91
CA ILE A 230 -1.98 13.85 12.15
C ILE A 230 -2.76 12.55 12.37
N GLY A 231 -3.85 12.65 13.14
CA GLY A 231 -4.68 11.49 13.47
C GLY A 231 -5.20 10.78 12.22
N GLY A 232 -5.10 9.45 12.19
CA GLY A 232 -5.74 8.61 11.19
C GLY A 232 -5.09 8.56 9.80
N VAL A 233 -4.14 9.44 9.46
CA VAL A 233 -3.44 9.41 8.15
C VAL A 233 -2.09 8.68 8.20
N HIS A 234 -1.58 8.38 9.40
CA HIS A 234 -0.28 7.73 9.57
C HIS A 234 -0.38 6.20 9.43
N GLY A 235 0.51 5.61 8.63
CA GLY A 235 0.58 4.15 8.49
C GLY A 235 1.74 3.67 7.62
N GLY A 236 2.16 2.42 7.83
CA GLY A 236 3.14 1.75 6.99
C GLY A 236 2.48 0.85 5.93
N ARG A 237 3.08 0.81 4.74
CA ARG A 237 2.79 -0.18 3.71
C ARG A 237 4.10 -0.88 3.33
N LYS A 238 4.06 -2.21 3.29
CA LYS A 238 5.20 -3.03 2.88
C LYS A 238 4.74 -3.98 1.80
N CYS A 239 5.43 -3.98 0.67
CA CYS A 239 5.18 -4.94 -0.39
C CYS A 239 5.81 -6.29 0.02
N LEU A 240 4.97 -7.29 0.24
CA LEU A 240 5.37 -8.64 0.64
C LEU A 240 4.69 -9.63 -0.31
N ASP A 241 5.48 -10.49 -0.95
CA ASP A 241 4.99 -11.50 -1.89
C ASP A 241 4.08 -10.92 -3.00
N GLY A 242 4.42 -9.74 -3.50
CA GLY A 242 3.71 -9.07 -4.60
C GLY A 242 2.40 -8.39 -4.20
N ILE A 243 2.10 -8.27 -2.90
CA ILE A 243 0.94 -7.51 -2.39
C ILE A 243 1.32 -6.51 -1.30
N TRP A 244 0.60 -5.39 -1.24
CA TRP A 244 0.75 -4.42 -0.16
C TRP A 244 0.16 -4.96 1.15
N THR A 245 1.00 -5.04 2.17
CA THR A 245 0.63 -5.44 3.53
C THR A 245 0.80 -4.26 4.49
N GLU A 246 0.10 -4.31 5.62
CA GLU A 246 0.22 -3.30 6.66
C GLU A 246 1.48 -3.55 7.49
N GLU A 247 2.32 -2.52 7.62
CA GLU A 247 3.43 -2.52 8.57
C GLU A 247 3.08 -1.57 9.72
N ILE A 248 3.18 -2.07 10.95
CA ILE A 248 2.95 -1.26 12.15
C ILE A 248 4.14 -0.32 12.35
N VAL A 249 3.94 0.96 12.05
CA VAL A 249 4.92 2.01 12.32
C VAL A 249 4.63 2.62 13.68
N ALA A 250 5.53 2.40 14.64
CA ALA A 250 5.40 2.99 15.96
C ALA A 250 5.66 4.50 15.90
N CYS A 251 4.77 5.27 16.52
CA CYS A 251 5.04 6.68 16.76
C CYS A 251 6.01 6.83 17.93
N PRO A 252 7.00 7.74 17.85
CA PRO A 252 7.83 8.05 19.00
C PRO A 252 6.97 8.51 20.18
N LEU A 253 7.45 8.24 21.39
CA LEU A 253 6.86 8.69 22.66
C LEU A 253 7.59 9.91 23.21
#